data_AF-A0A4D4LJL8-F1
#
_entry.id   AF-A0A4D4LJL8-F1
#
_cell.length_a   1.000
_cell.length_b   1.000
_cell.length_c   1.000
_cell.angle_alpha   90.00
_cell.angle_beta   90.00
_cell.angle_gamma   90.00
#
_symmetry.space_group_name_H-M   'P 1'
#
loop_
_entity.id
_entity.type
_entity.pdbx_description
1 polymer ?
#
loop_
_entity_poly.entity_id
_entity_poly.type
_entity_poly.pdbx_seq_one_letter_code
_entity_poly.pdbx_strand_id
1 'polypeptide(L)'
;MVLFSNMAMGSNDFSSVFSKGIVNDILAKAGGANAFEDASKALFADLSKEKVAATDVDALVVISYNDPDPAAYAKKLLKEFPQWSAAENNEYVVLSDSMYLGPSNDLAVERIAKMLHPEAF
;
A
#
# COMPACT_ATOMS: atom_id res chain seq x y z
N MET A 1 8.43 -5.64 -0.95
CA MET A 1 7.83 -4.92 0.18
C MET A 1 6.75 -3.99 -0.34
N VAL A 2 5.58 -3.99 0.31
CA VAL A 2 4.38 -3.27 -0.15
C VAL A 2 4.03 -2.15 0.81
N LEU A 3 3.74 -0.96 0.29
CA LEU A 3 3.27 0.21 1.05
C LEU A 3 1.76 0.40 0.85
N PHE A 4 1.02 0.59 1.95
CA PHE A 4 -0.36 1.11 1.89
C PHE A 4 -0.41 2.61 2.13
N SER A 5 -1.14 3.35 1.30
CA SER A 5 -1.26 4.81 1.45
C SER A 5 -2.62 5.34 0.96
N ASN A 6 -2.77 6.67 0.96
CA ASN A 6 -3.99 7.40 0.56
C ASN A 6 -5.17 7.28 1.55
N MET A 7 -4.86 7.06 2.82
CA MET A 7 -5.80 7.15 3.93
C MET A 7 -5.49 8.39 4.78
N ALA A 8 -5.30 9.55 4.14
CA ALA A 8 -4.85 10.77 4.81
C ALA A 8 -5.83 11.21 5.92
N MET A 9 -5.63 10.65 7.12
CA MET A 9 -6.39 10.93 8.34
C MET A 9 -5.51 11.74 9.32
N GLY A 10 -4.52 12.49 8.80
CA GLY A 10 -3.54 13.21 9.58
C GLY A 10 -2.87 14.33 8.80
N SER A 11 -1.65 14.67 9.21
CA SER A 11 -0.94 15.88 8.76
C SER A 11 -0.20 15.74 7.42
N ASN A 12 0.03 14.51 6.97
CA ASN A 12 0.79 14.21 5.74
C ASN A 12 0.27 12.95 5.01
N ASP A 13 0.79 12.71 3.79
CA ASP A 13 0.42 11.58 2.91
C ASP A 13 0.67 10.19 3.53
N PHE A 14 1.51 10.11 4.57
CA PHE A 14 1.90 8.90 5.30
C PHE A 14 1.49 8.91 6.77
N SER A 15 0.51 9.74 7.16
CA SER A 15 0.02 9.77 8.55
C SER A 15 -0.80 8.54 8.96
N SER A 16 -1.19 7.70 7.98
CA SER A 16 -1.98 6.50 8.20
C SER A 16 -1.46 5.32 7.39
N VAL A 17 -0.16 5.04 7.45
CA VAL A 17 0.40 3.85 6.80
C VAL A 17 0.10 2.63 7.65
N PHE A 18 -0.43 1.56 7.06
CA PHE A 18 -0.68 0.32 7.78
C PHE A 18 0.63 -0.30 8.27
N SER A 19 0.66 -0.67 9.56
CA SER A 19 1.79 -1.35 10.20
C SER A 19 1.38 -2.71 10.76
N LYS A 20 0.28 -2.78 11.51
CA LYS A 20 -0.27 -4.05 12.01
C LYS A 20 -1.66 -4.32 11.43
N GLY A 21 -2.27 -5.43 11.84
CA GLY A 21 -3.66 -5.78 11.53
C GLY A 21 -3.83 -6.68 10.29
N ILE A 22 -5.08 -6.82 9.86
CA ILE A 22 -5.49 -7.81 8.84
C ILE A 22 -4.84 -7.61 7.46
N VAL A 23 -4.38 -6.40 7.17
CA VAL A 23 -3.64 -6.09 5.94
C VAL A 23 -2.33 -6.89 5.82
N ASN A 24 -1.68 -7.24 6.94
CA ASN A 24 -0.48 -8.07 6.90
C ASN A 24 -0.83 -9.51 6.51
N ASP A 25 -1.96 -10.05 7.00
CA ASP A 25 -2.45 -11.38 6.59
C ASP A 25 -2.86 -11.40 5.12
N ILE A 26 -3.50 -10.32 4.64
CA ILE A 26 -3.86 -10.16 3.22
C ILE A 26 -2.58 -10.14 2.36
N LEU A 27 -1.58 -9.33 2.72
CA LEU A 27 -0.32 -9.28 2.00
C LEU A 27 0.41 -10.62 2.01
N ALA A 28 0.52 -11.27 3.17
CA ALA A 28 1.18 -12.56 3.29
C ALA A 28 0.51 -13.62 2.40
N LYS A 29 -0.82 -13.67 2.36
CA LYS A 29 -1.57 -14.57 1.46
C LYS A 29 -1.43 -14.22 -0.01
N ALA A 30 -1.21 -12.96 -0.34
CA ALA A 30 -0.93 -12.50 -1.71
C ALA A 30 0.53 -12.71 -2.13
N GLY A 31 1.37 -13.26 -1.25
CA GLY A 31 2.80 -13.47 -1.51
C GLY A 31 3.64 -12.20 -1.40
N GLY A 32 3.20 -11.22 -0.62
CA GLY A 32 3.91 -9.97 -0.32
C GLY A 32 4.26 -9.82 1.17
N ALA A 33 5.01 -8.77 1.49
CA ALA A 33 5.36 -8.38 2.85
C ALA A 33 5.18 -6.86 3.04
N ASN A 34 4.69 -6.43 4.20
CA ASN A 34 4.46 -5.02 4.50
C ASN A 34 5.79 -4.30 4.76
N ALA A 35 6.06 -3.23 4.00
CA ALA A 35 7.28 -2.44 4.13
C ALA A 35 7.46 -1.75 5.50
N PHE A 36 6.36 -1.54 6.22
CA PHE A 36 6.32 -0.77 7.47
C PHE A 36 5.67 -1.55 8.62
N GLU A 37 5.73 -2.89 8.57
CA GLU A 37 5.12 -3.73 9.59
C GLU A 37 5.58 -3.39 11.02
N ASP A 38 6.86 -3.07 11.20
CA ASP A 38 7.46 -2.79 12.50
C ASP A 38 7.56 -1.29 12.83
N ALA A 39 6.98 -0.43 11.99
CA ALA A 39 7.03 1.02 12.21
C ALA A 39 6.17 1.48 13.40
N SER A 40 5.20 0.68 13.83
CA SER A 40 4.32 0.98 14.98
C SER A 40 3.78 -0.31 15.61
N LYS A 41 3.33 -0.19 16.86
CA LYS A 41 2.55 -1.24 17.55
C LYS A 41 1.04 -1.12 17.31
N ALA A 42 0.59 0.02 16.76
CA ALA A 42 -0.80 0.28 16.44
C ALA A 42 -1.16 -0.21 15.04
N LEU A 43 -2.43 -0.06 14.64
CA LEU A 43 -2.86 -0.39 13.27
C LEU A 43 -2.12 0.47 12.24
N PHE A 44 -2.00 1.76 12.52
CA PHE A 44 -1.35 2.74 11.65
C PHE A 44 -0.05 3.28 12.26
N ALA A 45 0.85 3.68 11.38
CA ALA A 45 2.04 4.47 11.67
C ALA A 45 1.93 5.83 10.97
N ASP A 46 2.40 6.88 11.64
CA ASP A 46 2.66 8.19 11.03
C ASP A 46 4.15 8.23 10.67
N LEU A 47 4.45 8.35 9.38
CA LEU A 47 5.82 8.26 8.87
C LEU A 47 6.27 9.59 8.28
N SER A 48 7.55 9.91 8.48
CA SER A 48 8.17 11.00 7.74
C SER A 48 8.43 10.59 6.29
N LYS A 49 8.45 11.58 5.40
CA LYS A 49 8.74 11.37 3.98
C LYS A 49 10.12 10.78 3.76
N GLU A 50 11.10 11.17 4.57
CA GLU A 50 12.48 10.70 4.52
C GLU A 50 12.57 9.22 4.90
N LYS A 51 11.80 8.79 5.91
CA LYS A 51 11.74 7.38 6.31
C LYS A 51 11.15 6.53 5.18
N VAL A 52 10.12 7.04 4.52
CA VAL A 52 9.46 6.36 3.40
C VAL A 52 10.38 6.31 2.17
N ALA A 53 11.09 7.40 1.87
CA ALA A 53 12.06 7.46 0.78
C ALA A 53 13.25 6.50 0.96
N ALA A 54 13.67 6.25 2.21
CA ALA A 54 14.79 5.38 2.56
C ALA A 54 14.42 3.89 2.58
N THR A 55 13.13 3.55 2.50
CA THR A 55 12.65 2.17 2.39
C THR A 55 12.49 1.81 0.92
N ASP A 56 12.97 0.64 0.52
CA ASP A 56 12.75 0.12 -0.82
C ASP A 56 11.31 -0.40 -0.96
N VAL A 57 10.53 0.19 -1.87
CA VAL A 57 9.12 -0.16 -2.06
C VAL A 57 8.97 -0.80 -3.43
N ASP A 58 8.57 -2.07 -3.44
CA ASP A 58 8.41 -2.86 -4.67
C ASP A 58 7.05 -2.66 -5.32
N ALA A 59 6.01 -2.41 -4.51
CA ALA A 59 4.67 -2.14 -5.01
C ALA A 59 3.86 -1.25 -4.05
N LEU A 60 2.88 -0.56 -4.61
CA LEU A 60 1.99 0.34 -3.87
C LEU A 60 0.55 -0.18 -3.84
N VAL A 61 -0.02 -0.31 -2.65
CA VAL A 61 -1.48 -0.47 -2.48
C VAL A 61 -2.07 0.88 -2.10
N VAL A 62 -2.91 1.43 -2.97
CA VAL A 62 -3.59 2.71 -2.74
C VAL A 62 -5.02 2.44 -2.30
N ILE A 63 -5.38 2.94 -1.12
CA ILE A 63 -6.75 2.85 -0.62
C ILE A 63 -7.57 3.98 -1.23
N SER A 64 -8.71 3.68 -1.83
CA SER A 64 -9.61 4.67 -2.45
C SER A 64 -10.47 5.43 -1.43
N TYR A 65 -9.95 5.69 -0.23
CA TYR A 65 -10.73 6.25 0.88
C TYR A 65 -11.07 7.72 0.62
N ASN A 66 -12.35 8.02 0.33
CA ASN A 66 -12.84 9.36 0.01
C ASN A 66 -12.09 10.10 -1.12
N ASP A 67 -11.37 9.36 -1.97
CA ASP A 67 -10.60 9.92 -3.08
C ASP A 67 -11.34 9.67 -4.41
N PRO A 68 -11.70 10.73 -5.17
CA PRO A 68 -12.32 10.56 -6.48
C PRO A 68 -11.35 10.03 -7.56
N ASP A 69 -10.03 10.14 -7.38
CA ASP A 69 -9.02 9.65 -8.32
C ASP A 69 -7.77 9.07 -7.60
N PRO A 70 -7.92 7.92 -6.92
CA PRO A 70 -6.80 7.24 -6.26
C PRO A 70 -5.70 6.79 -7.23
N ALA A 71 -6.01 6.63 -8.52
CA ALA A 71 -5.01 6.30 -9.52
C ALA A 71 -4.10 7.49 -9.83
N ALA A 72 -4.64 8.72 -9.87
CA ALA A 72 -3.83 9.92 -9.96
C ALA A 72 -2.95 10.10 -8.72
N TYR A 73 -3.46 9.80 -7.53
CA TYR A 73 -2.64 9.78 -6.30
C TYR A 73 -1.46 8.80 -6.45
N ALA A 74 -1.72 7.56 -6.87
CA ALA A 74 -0.66 6.56 -7.10
C ALA A 74 0.42 7.10 -8.04
N LYS A 75 0.02 7.64 -9.20
CA LYS A 75 0.93 8.20 -10.20
C LYS A 75 1.72 9.41 -9.69
N LYS A 76 1.11 10.26 -8.87
CA LYS A 76 1.80 11.38 -8.22
C LYS A 76 2.88 10.83 -7.29
N LEU A 77 2.55 9.85 -6.46
CA LEU A 77 3.47 9.26 -5.50
C LEU A 77 4.65 8.57 -6.18
N LEU A 78 4.40 7.75 -7.22
CA LEU A 78 5.46 7.09 -7.97
C LEU A 78 6.42 8.09 -8.65
N LYS A 79 5.91 9.25 -9.10
CA LYS A 79 6.77 10.33 -9.63
C LYS A 79 7.60 11.02 -8.56
N GLU A 80 7.09 11.07 -7.33
CA GLU A 80 7.73 11.72 -6.19
C GLU A 80 8.83 10.86 -5.57
N PHE A 81 8.75 9.54 -5.74
CA PHE A 81 9.73 8.56 -5.28
C PHE A 81 10.24 7.70 -6.44
N PRO A 82 10.94 8.31 -7.42
CA PRO A 82 11.41 7.59 -8.61
C PRO A 82 12.46 6.52 -8.32
N GLN A 83 13.05 6.51 -7.12
CA GLN A 83 14.01 5.50 -6.68
C GLN A 83 13.39 4.16 -6.26
N TRP A 84 12.07 4.07 -6.16
CA TRP A 84 11.39 2.83 -5.82
C TRP A 84 11.28 1.90 -7.03
N SER A 85 11.48 0.60 -6.80
CA SER A 85 11.16 -0.43 -7.78
C SER A 85 9.70 -0.34 -8.26
N ALA A 86 8.77 0.07 -7.38
CA ALA A 86 7.39 0.33 -7.75
C ALA A 86 7.24 1.46 -8.80
N ALA A 87 8.09 2.49 -8.75
CA ALA A 87 8.03 3.61 -9.68
C ALA A 87 8.58 3.22 -11.05
N GLU A 88 9.65 2.43 -11.08
CA GLU A 88 10.25 1.90 -12.31
C GLU A 88 9.27 1.00 -13.08
N ASN A 89 8.55 0.14 -12.36
CA ASN A 89 7.62 -0.83 -12.95
C ASN A 89 6.18 -0.30 -13.07
N ASN A 90 5.91 0.91 -12.56
CA ASN A 90 4.56 1.44 -12.40
C ASN A 90 3.63 0.47 -11.63
N GLU A 91 4.18 -0.14 -10.58
CA GLU A 91 3.56 -1.23 -9.82
C GLU A 91 2.66 -0.70 -8.71
N TYR A 92 1.35 -0.62 -9.00
CA TYR A 92 0.36 -0.24 -8.01
C TYR A 92 -0.99 -0.90 -8.24
N VAL A 93 -1.74 -1.05 -7.15
CA VAL A 93 -3.14 -1.46 -7.18
C VAL A 93 -3.99 -0.53 -6.33
N VAL A 94 -5.14 -0.13 -6.88
CA VAL A 94 -6.16 0.62 -6.15
C VAL A 94 -7.21 -0.34 -5.61
N LEU A 95 -7.51 -0.22 -4.32
CA LEU A 95 -8.48 -1.05 -3.62
C LEU A 95 -9.36 -0.20 -2.70
N SER A 96 -10.59 -0.66 -2.45
CA SER A 96 -11.51 -0.04 -1.49
C SER A 96 -11.21 -0.49 -0.06
N ASP A 97 -11.56 0.36 0.90
CA ASP A 97 -11.59 0.08 2.34
C ASP A 97 -12.37 -1.18 2.76
N SER A 98 -13.35 -1.61 1.94
CA SER A 98 -14.04 -2.89 2.09
C SER A 98 -13.09 -4.11 2.15
N MET A 99 -11.83 -3.98 1.69
CA MET A 99 -10.82 -5.04 1.83
C MET A 99 -10.47 -5.40 3.29
N TYR A 100 -10.66 -4.45 4.22
CA TYR A 100 -10.23 -4.59 5.62
C TYR A 100 -11.34 -4.22 6.61
N LEU A 101 -12.41 -3.53 6.16
CA LEU A 101 -13.63 -3.28 6.94
C LEU A 101 -14.82 -4.15 6.52
N GLY A 102 -14.71 -4.89 5.41
CA GLY A 102 -15.79 -5.70 4.83
C GLY A 102 -15.39 -7.16 4.61
N PRO A 103 -16.24 -7.97 3.95
CA PRO A 103 -15.98 -9.39 3.70
C PRO A 103 -15.06 -9.65 2.50
N SER A 104 -14.56 -8.61 1.82
CA SER A 104 -13.92 -8.70 0.50
C SER A 104 -12.40 -8.88 0.55
N ASN A 105 -11.89 -9.48 1.62
CA ASN A 105 -10.44 -9.72 1.81
C ASN A 105 -9.88 -10.69 0.77
N ASP A 106 -10.68 -11.66 0.32
CA ASP A 106 -10.35 -12.61 -0.73
C ASP A 106 -10.05 -11.92 -2.06
N LEU A 107 -10.90 -10.97 -2.45
CA LEU A 107 -10.70 -10.13 -3.64
C LEU A 107 -9.45 -9.26 -3.51
N ALA A 108 -9.15 -8.76 -2.31
CA ALA A 108 -7.94 -8.01 -2.05
C ALA A 108 -6.68 -8.86 -2.22
N VAL A 109 -6.68 -10.09 -1.66
CA VAL A 109 -5.60 -11.07 -1.86
C VAL A 109 -5.39 -11.34 -3.35
N GLU A 110 -6.45 -11.65 -4.10
CA GLU A 110 -6.32 -11.96 -5.53
C GLU A 110 -5.76 -10.77 -6.33
N ARG A 111 -6.25 -9.55 -6.09
CA ARG A 111 -5.80 -8.36 -6.82
C ARG A 111 -4.35 -7.99 -6.51
N ILE A 112 -3.93 -8.15 -5.26
CA ILE A 112 -2.52 -7.94 -4.87
C ILE A 112 -1.65 -9.06 -5.45
N ALA A 113 -2.10 -10.32 -5.43
CA ALA A 113 -1.34 -11.43 -5.98
C ALA A 113 -1.10 -11.29 -7.48
N LYS A 114 -2.12 -10.89 -8.25
CA LYS A 114 -2.00 -10.63 -9.70
C LYS A 114 -1.04 -9.47 -10.02
N MET A 115 -0.97 -8.48 -9.14
CA MET A 115 -0.03 -7.37 -9.24
C MET A 115 1.40 -7.85 -8.96
N LEU A 116 1.61 -8.60 -7.87
CA LEU A 116 2.94 -9.04 -7.45
C LEU A 116 3.52 -10.19 -8.28
N HIS A 117 2.67 -11.08 -8.79
CA HIS A 117 3.06 -12.34 -9.46
C HIS A 117 2.24 -12.55 -10.74
N PRO A 118 2.30 -11.63 -11.73
CA PRO A 118 1.47 -11.69 -12.94
C PRO A 118 1.69 -12.96 -13.76
N GLU A 119 2.86 -13.59 -13.67
CA GLU A 119 3.22 -14.84 -14.36
C GLU A 119 2.56 -16.10 -13.79
N ALA A 120 1.96 -16.01 -12.60
CA ALA A 120 1.31 -17.13 -11.93
C ALA A 120 -0.20 -17.27 -12.27
N PHE A 121 -0.73 -16.41 -13.15
CA PHE A 121 -2.14 -16.31 -13.54
C PHE A 121 -2.33 -16.35 -15.06
#